data_AF-A0A8T7CLI6-F1
#
_entry.id   AF-A0A8T7CLI6-F1
#
_cell.length_a   1.000
_cell.length_b   1.000
_cell.length_c   1.000
_cell.angle_alpha   90.00
_cell.angle_beta   90.00
_cell.angle_gamma   90.00
#
_symmetry.space_group_name_H-M   'P 1'
#
loop_
_entity.id
_entity.type
_entity.pdbx_description
1 polymer ?
#
loop_
_entity_poly.entity_id
_entity_poly.type
_entity_poly.pdbx_seq_one_letter_code
_entity_poly.pdbx_strand_id
1 'polypeptide(L)'
;NFGTGSGPAQTWTSDNPGNRLPGLVAPFVIVDSDQNEGFMDEELITPVVDVSAYPSVRLRFSHDFNWYEVGGDEQADVEVRSSATFGAWLTIENFSGDDSSGTVELDITEWAADDLQLRFRYYNAFFDWWWAVDDVAILGSLGFACLTPGDTDGDSVSDELDNCTLAANPQQTDSDQDGIGNACDADINPQNDCLVNFADLSVLTSAFFSVPTAEQWNPDADFNGDNIVNFSDLSVLSEQFFLSPGPSSLPNNCQRAGH
;
A
#
# COMPACT_ATOMS: atom_id res chain seq x y z
N ASN A 1 4.29 -24.83 -7.80
CA ASN A 1 3.69 -25.96 -8.53
C ASN A 1 4.04 -25.78 -9.99
N PHE A 2 4.59 -26.80 -10.64
CA PHE A 2 4.63 -26.82 -12.11
C PHE A 2 3.18 -26.96 -12.59
N GLY A 3 2.78 -26.17 -13.59
CA GLY A 3 1.38 -26.03 -14.01
C GLY A 3 0.71 -27.34 -14.44
N THR A 4 -0.60 -27.29 -14.65
CA THR A 4 -1.41 -28.40 -15.18
C THR A 4 -2.16 -27.93 -16.42
N GLY A 5 -2.28 -28.77 -17.44
CA GLY A 5 -3.02 -28.45 -18.66
C GLY A 5 -3.44 -29.68 -19.44
N SER A 6 -4.25 -29.46 -20.49
CA SER A 6 -4.96 -30.53 -21.20
C SER A 6 -4.36 -30.90 -22.57
N GLY A 7 -3.20 -30.35 -22.93
CA GLY A 7 -2.51 -30.61 -24.20
C GLY A 7 -1.40 -31.67 -24.15
N PRO A 8 -0.96 -32.22 -25.31
CA PRO A 8 0.22 -33.11 -25.43
C PRO A 8 1.57 -32.35 -25.29
N ALA A 9 1.51 -31.15 -24.72
CA ALA A 9 2.34 -30.00 -24.90
C ALA A 9 2.84 -29.59 -23.51
N GLN A 10 4.14 -29.32 -23.33
CA GLN A 10 4.69 -29.06 -22.00
C GLN A 10 3.94 -27.91 -21.31
N THR A 11 3.35 -28.21 -20.16
CA THR A 11 2.81 -27.26 -19.19
C THR A 11 3.86 -26.19 -18.84
N TRP A 12 3.47 -25.11 -18.19
CA TRP A 12 4.38 -24.16 -17.54
C TRP A 12 5.67 -24.80 -17.02
N THR A 13 6.81 -24.44 -17.61
CA THR A 13 8.10 -25.11 -17.41
C THR A 13 9.22 -24.09 -17.16
N SER A 14 10.25 -24.50 -16.42
CA SER A 14 11.49 -23.74 -16.26
C SER A 14 12.52 -24.03 -17.36
N ASP A 15 12.25 -24.98 -18.25
CA ASP A 15 13.22 -25.45 -19.26
C ASP A 15 13.45 -24.46 -20.39
N ASN A 16 12.55 -23.48 -20.57
CA ASN A 16 12.61 -22.46 -21.61
C ASN A 16 12.88 -23.05 -23.02
N PRO A 17 11.95 -23.85 -23.56
CA PRO A 17 12.18 -24.65 -24.77
C PRO A 17 12.59 -23.82 -26.00
N GLY A 18 12.11 -22.59 -26.11
CA GLY A 18 12.45 -21.66 -27.20
C GLY A 18 13.74 -20.86 -26.99
N ASN A 19 14.46 -21.07 -25.89
CA ASN A 19 15.57 -20.22 -25.45
C ASN A 19 15.21 -18.71 -25.48
N ARG A 20 14.00 -18.38 -25.00
CA ARG A 20 13.47 -17.00 -24.97
C ARG A 20 14.22 -16.13 -23.97
N LEU A 21 14.21 -14.82 -24.19
CA LEU A 21 14.86 -13.82 -23.34
C LEU A 21 13.82 -12.81 -22.79
N PRO A 22 12.94 -13.23 -21.87
CA PRO A 22 11.80 -12.42 -21.41
C PRO A 22 12.15 -11.20 -20.54
N GLY A 23 13.42 -10.80 -20.47
CA GLY A 23 13.86 -9.74 -19.55
C GLY A 23 13.75 -10.11 -18.05
N LEU A 24 13.34 -11.34 -17.72
CA LEU A 24 13.25 -11.88 -16.36
C LEU A 24 14.57 -12.54 -15.92
N VAL A 25 14.84 -12.57 -14.61
CA VAL A 25 16.04 -13.20 -14.04
C VAL A 25 15.76 -14.67 -13.80
N ALA A 26 16.51 -15.58 -14.43
CA ALA A 26 16.31 -17.01 -14.19
C ALA A 26 16.55 -17.40 -12.71
N PRO A 27 15.78 -18.33 -12.14
CA PRO A 27 14.78 -19.18 -12.80
C PRO A 27 13.39 -18.54 -12.88
N PHE A 28 12.79 -18.52 -14.07
CA PHE A 28 11.39 -18.18 -14.32
C PHE A 28 10.63 -19.39 -14.89
N VAL A 29 9.31 -19.32 -14.95
CA VAL A 29 8.48 -20.31 -15.66
C VAL A 29 7.92 -19.70 -16.94
N ILE A 30 7.81 -20.51 -17.98
CA ILE A 30 7.35 -20.08 -19.30
C ILE A 30 6.46 -21.14 -19.93
N VAL A 31 5.48 -20.68 -20.68
CA VAL A 31 4.70 -21.47 -21.64
C VAL A 31 4.98 -20.91 -23.04
N ASP A 32 5.28 -21.77 -24.00
CA ASP A 32 5.75 -21.40 -25.35
C ASP A 32 5.00 -22.23 -26.40
N SER A 33 3.96 -21.62 -27.00
CA SER A 33 3.12 -22.26 -28.02
C SER A 33 3.82 -22.42 -29.37
N ASP A 34 4.85 -21.60 -29.67
CA ASP A 34 5.63 -21.69 -30.91
C ASP A 34 6.58 -22.90 -30.92
N GLN A 35 6.97 -23.40 -29.75
CA GLN A 35 7.76 -24.64 -29.63
C GLN A 35 6.92 -25.90 -29.50
N ASN A 36 5.62 -25.81 -29.81
CA ASN A 36 4.68 -26.89 -29.57
C ASN A 36 3.74 -27.16 -30.75
N GLU A 37 3.47 -28.43 -31.04
CA GLU A 37 2.67 -28.83 -32.22
C GLU A 37 1.15 -28.93 -31.92
N GLY A 38 0.58 -28.07 -31.06
CA GLY A 38 -0.83 -28.16 -30.69
C GLY A 38 -1.42 -26.94 -29.98
N PHE A 39 -2.75 -26.87 -29.93
CA PHE A 39 -3.48 -25.84 -29.18
C PHE A 39 -3.19 -25.97 -27.68
N MET A 40 -2.93 -24.83 -27.04
CA MET A 40 -2.65 -24.74 -25.60
C MET A 40 -3.89 -24.31 -24.81
N ASP A 41 -4.07 -24.91 -23.64
CA ASP A 41 -4.94 -24.47 -22.55
C ASP A 41 -4.26 -24.91 -21.24
N GLU A 42 -3.32 -24.08 -20.81
CA GLU A 42 -2.33 -24.37 -19.79
C GLU A 42 -2.51 -23.47 -18.57
N GLU A 43 -2.47 -24.06 -17.38
CA GLU A 43 -2.78 -23.38 -16.12
C GLU A 43 -1.62 -23.48 -15.13
N LEU A 44 -1.18 -22.35 -14.59
CA LEU A 44 -0.27 -22.29 -13.45
C LEU A 44 -1.05 -21.86 -12.21
N ILE A 45 -1.38 -22.82 -11.35
CA ILE A 45 -2.22 -22.57 -10.18
C ILE A 45 -1.36 -22.56 -8.91
N THR A 46 -1.51 -21.51 -8.10
CA THR A 46 -0.87 -21.44 -6.78
C THR A 46 -1.43 -22.51 -5.84
N PRO A 47 -0.67 -22.94 -4.82
CA PRO A 47 -1.27 -23.60 -3.67
C PRO A 47 -2.40 -22.74 -3.08
N VAL A 48 -3.27 -23.39 -2.29
CA VAL A 48 -4.20 -22.67 -1.44
C VAL A 48 -3.41 -21.86 -0.41
N VAL A 49 -3.73 -20.58 -0.27
CA VAL A 49 -3.10 -19.68 0.70
C VAL A 49 -4.20 -19.10 1.58
N ASP A 50 -4.04 -19.27 2.90
CA ASP A 50 -4.91 -18.60 3.86
C ASP A 50 -4.44 -17.16 4.04
N VAL A 51 -5.25 -16.21 3.55
CA VAL A 51 -5.05 -14.77 3.74
C VAL A 51 -6.22 -14.13 4.48
N SER A 52 -7.10 -14.92 5.09
CA SER A 52 -8.33 -14.45 5.74
C SER A 52 -8.10 -13.47 6.89
N ALA A 53 -6.90 -13.49 7.48
CA ALA A 53 -6.50 -12.62 8.56
C ALA A 53 -6.01 -11.23 8.10
N TYR A 54 -5.79 -11.02 6.79
CA TYR A 54 -5.21 -9.78 6.27
C TYR A 54 -6.31 -8.85 5.70
N PRO A 55 -6.51 -7.63 6.26
CA PRO A 55 -7.45 -6.63 5.76
C PRO A 55 -7.04 -5.99 4.43
N SER A 56 -5.79 -6.16 3.99
CA SER A 56 -5.34 -5.77 2.66
C SER A 56 -4.50 -6.89 2.06
N VAL A 57 -4.79 -7.27 0.82
CA VAL A 57 -4.06 -8.33 0.11
C VAL A 57 -3.76 -7.85 -1.31
N ARG A 58 -2.48 -7.89 -1.69
CA ARG A 58 -2.02 -7.58 -3.04
C ARG A 58 -1.37 -8.79 -3.69
N LEU A 59 -1.58 -8.94 -5.00
CA LEU A 59 -0.81 -9.82 -5.86
C LEU A 59 0.29 -8.98 -6.54
N ARG A 60 1.52 -9.46 -6.49
CA ARG A 60 2.64 -8.94 -7.29
C ARG A 60 3.27 -10.07 -8.11
N PHE A 61 3.61 -9.80 -9.37
CA PHE A 61 4.41 -10.72 -10.20
C PHE A 61 5.14 -9.95 -11.30
N SER A 62 6.19 -10.56 -11.85
CA SER A 62 6.88 -10.09 -13.05
C SER A 62 6.50 -10.99 -14.23
N HIS A 63 6.27 -10.43 -15.41
CA HIS A 63 5.96 -11.22 -16.60
C HIS A 63 6.52 -10.63 -17.90
N ASP A 64 6.50 -11.47 -18.93
CA ASP A 64 6.76 -11.11 -20.32
C ASP A 64 5.84 -11.94 -21.21
N PHE A 65 4.86 -11.27 -21.79
CA PHE A 65 3.88 -11.82 -22.71
C PHE A 65 4.14 -11.23 -24.09
N ASN A 66 4.40 -12.12 -25.06
CA ASN A 66 4.69 -11.74 -26.43
C ASN A 66 3.52 -12.19 -27.30
N TRP A 67 2.79 -11.22 -27.87
CA TRP A 67 1.56 -11.42 -28.61
C TRP A 67 1.82 -11.65 -30.10
N TYR A 68 1.23 -12.69 -30.67
CA TYR A 68 1.28 -12.93 -32.10
C TYR A 68 0.13 -12.20 -32.83
N GLU A 69 0.43 -11.00 -33.35
CA GLU A 69 -0.52 -10.10 -34.04
C GLU A 69 -1.37 -10.76 -35.15
N VAL A 70 -0.87 -11.83 -35.79
CA VAL A 70 -1.54 -12.48 -36.92
C VAL A 70 -2.46 -13.63 -36.49
N GLY A 71 -2.16 -14.31 -35.38
CA GLY A 71 -2.96 -15.42 -34.85
C GLY A 71 -4.15 -14.94 -34.02
N GLY A 72 -3.91 -13.94 -33.15
CA GLY A 72 -4.92 -13.04 -32.60
C GLY A 72 -5.93 -13.62 -31.59
N ASP A 73 -5.94 -14.93 -31.36
CA ASP A 73 -6.95 -15.62 -30.55
C ASP A 73 -6.42 -16.08 -29.18
N GLU A 74 -5.11 -16.05 -28.97
CA GLU A 74 -4.48 -16.44 -27.71
C GLU A 74 -4.96 -15.58 -26.55
N GLN A 75 -4.95 -16.15 -25.35
CA GLN A 75 -5.43 -15.48 -24.15
C GLN A 75 -4.49 -15.69 -22.99
N ALA A 76 -4.12 -14.59 -22.33
CA ALA A 76 -3.25 -14.57 -21.16
C ALA A 76 -3.99 -13.94 -19.97
N ASP A 77 -4.65 -14.80 -19.20
CA ASP A 77 -5.48 -14.39 -18.06
C ASP A 77 -4.77 -14.62 -16.73
N VAL A 78 -4.90 -13.65 -15.83
CA VAL A 78 -4.67 -13.84 -14.40
C VAL A 78 -6.03 -13.92 -13.72
N GLU A 79 -6.25 -14.98 -12.97
CA GLU A 79 -7.55 -15.30 -12.37
C GLU A 79 -7.43 -15.60 -10.88
N VAL A 80 -8.49 -15.28 -10.15
CA VAL A 80 -8.63 -15.53 -8.72
C VAL A 80 -9.77 -16.52 -8.44
N ARG A 81 -9.58 -17.36 -7.43
CA ARG A 81 -10.63 -18.23 -6.88
C ARG A 81 -10.54 -18.29 -5.37
N SER A 82 -11.68 -18.17 -4.71
CA SER A 82 -11.83 -18.42 -3.28
C SER A 82 -13.30 -18.68 -2.93
N SER A 83 -13.58 -18.92 -1.65
CA SER A 83 -14.93 -18.91 -1.11
C SER A 83 -15.67 -17.58 -1.35
N ALA A 84 -14.95 -16.45 -1.44
CA ALA A 84 -15.52 -15.14 -1.79
C ALA A 84 -15.96 -15.06 -3.26
N THR A 85 -15.35 -15.84 -4.16
CA THR A 85 -15.80 -15.97 -5.56
C THR A 85 -16.86 -17.06 -5.74
N PHE A 86 -17.41 -17.60 -4.65
CA PHE A 86 -18.28 -18.79 -4.66
C PHE A 86 -17.63 -20.01 -5.34
N GLY A 87 -16.30 -20.09 -5.30
CA GLY A 87 -15.52 -21.17 -5.93
C GLY A 87 -15.35 -21.05 -7.45
N ALA A 88 -15.81 -19.96 -8.07
CA ALA A 88 -15.58 -19.69 -9.48
C ALA A 88 -14.20 -19.06 -9.72
N TRP A 89 -13.62 -19.31 -10.89
CA TRP A 89 -12.48 -18.52 -11.37
C TRP A 89 -12.99 -17.21 -11.97
N LEU A 90 -12.42 -16.09 -11.53
CA LEU A 90 -12.71 -14.75 -12.04
C LEU A 90 -11.44 -14.14 -12.62
N THR A 91 -11.50 -13.64 -13.86
CA THR A 91 -10.39 -12.89 -14.48
C THR A 91 -10.24 -11.54 -13.80
N ILE A 92 -9.03 -11.29 -13.29
CA ILE A 92 -8.65 -10.03 -12.63
C ILE A 92 -7.69 -9.20 -13.46
N GLU A 93 -7.00 -9.80 -14.43
CA GLU A 93 -6.16 -9.12 -15.41
C GLU A 93 -6.09 -9.95 -16.70
N ASN A 94 -6.04 -9.29 -17.85
CA ASN A 94 -5.93 -9.91 -19.17
C ASN A 94 -4.91 -9.14 -20.01
N PHE A 95 -3.95 -9.84 -20.59
CA PHE A 95 -2.87 -9.24 -21.39
C PHE A 95 -3.05 -9.41 -22.90
N SER A 96 -4.17 -9.95 -23.35
CA SER A 96 -4.41 -10.28 -24.76
C SER A 96 -4.53 -9.02 -25.63
N GLY A 97 -3.99 -9.09 -26.85
CA GLY A 97 -4.16 -8.07 -27.89
C GLY A 97 -2.96 -7.15 -28.14
N ASP A 98 -1.93 -7.20 -27.31
CA ASP A 98 -0.66 -6.48 -27.50
C ASP A 98 0.45 -7.15 -26.66
N ASP A 99 1.72 -6.85 -26.97
CA ASP A 99 2.86 -7.24 -26.14
C ASP A 99 2.75 -6.58 -24.76
N SER A 100 3.05 -7.33 -23.69
CA SER A 100 3.03 -6.81 -22.32
C SER A 100 4.14 -7.40 -21.47
N SER A 101 4.91 -6.55 -20.79
CA SER A 101 6.00 -6.99 -19.92
C SER A 101 6.20 -6.03 -18.75
N GLY A 102 6.81 -6.55 -17.68
CA GLY A 102 7.14 -5.77 -16.48
C GLY A 102 6.57 -6.37 -15.21
N THR A 103 6.57 -5.57 -14.14
CA THR A 103 5.99 -5.95 -12.85
C THR A 103 4.57 -5.44 -12.72
N VAL A 104 3.65 -6.33 -12.36
CA VAL A 104 2.23 -6.05 -12.16
C VAL A 104 1.92 -6.14 -10.66
N GLU A 105 1.16 -5.17 -10.15
CA GLU A 105 0.61 -5.17 -8.80
C GLU A 105 -0.91 -5.00 -8.87
N LEU A 106 -1.67 -5.95 -8.30
CA LEU A 106 -3.13 -5.93 -8.27
C LEU A 106 -3.61 -5.97 -6.83
N ASP A 107 -4.60 -5.14 -6.50
CA ASP A 107 -5.35 -5.26 -5.25
C ASP A 107 -6.37 -6.40 -5.40
N ILE A 108 -6.23 -7.43 -4.56
CA ILE A 108 -7.10 -8.60 -4.54
C ILE A 108 -7.83 -8.75 -3.20
N THR A 109 -7.90 -7.68 -2.42
CA THR A 109 -8.49 -7.66 -1.07
C THR A 109 -9.94 -8.15 -1.07
N GLU A 110 -10.71 -7.83 -2.11
CA GLU A 110 -12.11 -8.28 -2.24
C GLU A 110 -12.28 -9.80 -2.19
N TRP A 111 -11.27 -10.56 -2.63
CA TRP A 111 -11.32 -12.02 -2.71
C TRP A 111 -10.54 -12.73 -1.61
N ALA A 112 -10.00 -11.99 -0.64
CA ALA A 112 -9.24 -12.53 0.47
C ALA A 112 -10.07 -13.52 1.30
N ALA A 113 -9.57 -14.74 1.45
CA ALA A 113 -10.21 -15.84 2.17
C ALA A 113 -9.17 -16.83 2.69
N ASP A 114 -9.63 -17.86 3.42
CA ASP A 114 -8.80 -18.96 3.91
C ASP A 114 -8.43 -19.99 2.82
N ASP A 115 -9.08 -19.89 1.66
CA ASP A 115 -8.95 -20.79 0.53
C ASP A 115 -8.52 -20.10 -0.79
N LEU A 116 -7.83 -18.95 -0.70
CA LEU A 116 -7.42 -18.17 -1.87
C LEU A 116 -6.46 -18.95 -2.78
N GLN A 117 -6.73 -18.91 -4.09
CA GLN A 117 -5.85 -19.38 -5.16
C GLN A 117 -5.81 -18.41 -6.32
N LEU A 118 -4.65 -18.36 -6.99
CA LEU A 118 -4.44 -17.63 -8.23
C LEU A 118 -4.10 -18.60 -9.36
N ARG A 119 -4.48 -18.24 -10.58
CA ARG A 119 -4.20 -18.99 -11.80
C ARG A 119 -3.67 -18.05 -12.88
N PHE A 120 -2.54 -18.41 -13.48
CA PHE A 120 -2.12 -17.84 -14.77
C PHE A 120 -2.53 -18.83 -15.85
N ARG A 121 -3.44 -18.40 -16.73
CA ARG A 121 -4.01 -19.27 -17.76
C ARG A 121 -3.65 -18.76 -19.15
N TYR A 122 -2.96 -19.62 -19.90
CA TYR A 122 -2.62 -19.36 -21.30
C TYR A 122 -3.41 -20.31 -22.18
N TYR A 123 -4.35 -19.80 -22.96
CA TYR A 123 -5.27 -20.63 -23.73
C TYR A 123 -5.59 -20.06 -25.11
N ASN A 124 -6.19 -20.89 -25.98
CA ASN A 124 -6.45 -20.59 -27.38
C ASN A 124 -5.18 -20.26 -28.21
N ALA A 125 -4.00 -20.61 -27.70
CA ALA A 125 -2.74 -20.36 -28.37
C ALA A 125 -2.29 -21.54 -29.24
N PHE A 126 -1.82 -21.26 -30.45
CA PHE A 126 -1.30 -22.19 -31.44
C PHE A 126 -0.28 -21.49 -32.35
N PHE A 127 1.02 -21.71 -32.10
CA PHE A 127 2.10 -20.94 -32.72
C PHE A 127 2.04 -19.42 -32.45
N ASP A 128 1.51 -19.04 -31.30
CA ASP A 128 1.33 -17.66 -30.87
C ASP A 128 2.41 -17.23 -29.86
N TRP A 129 3.64 -17.74 -29.99
CA TRP A 129 4.79 -17.35 -29.15
C TRP A 129 4.72 -17.81 -27.69
N TRP A 130 4.84 -16.91 -26.70
CA TRP A 130 5.11 -17.30 -25.31
C TRP A 130 4.56 -16.35 -24.24
N TRP A 131 4.43 -16.89 -23.03
CA TRP A 131 4.23 -16.13 -21.80
C TRP A 131 5.17 -16.64 -20.70
N ALA A 132 6.03 -15.76 -20.18
CA ALA A 132 6.89 -16.03 -19.03
C ALA A 132 6.42 -15.27 -17.79
N VAL A 133 6.54 -15.91 -16.62
CA VAL A 133 6.13 -15.36 -15.31
C VAL A 133 7.19 -15.70 -14.26
N ASP A 134 7.45 -14.75 -13.35
CA ASP A 134 8.34 -14.90 -12.21
C ASP A 134 7.94 -13.97 -11.04
N ASP A 135 8.66 -14.04 -9.92
CA ASP A 135 8.51 -13.16 -8.75
C ASP A 135 7.07 -13.11 -8.18
N VAL A 136 6.30 -14.19 -8.32
CA VAL A 136 4.91 -14.25 -7.86
C VAL A 136 4.87 -14.19 -6.33
N ALA A 137 4.25 -13.15 -5.79
CA ALA A 137 4.07 -12.91 -4.37
C ALA A 137 2.63 -12.50 -4.04
N ILE A 138 2.05 -13.17 -3.04
CA ILE A 138 0.81 -12.73 -2.39
C ILE A 138 1.22 -12.01 -1.12
N LEU A 139 0.93 -10.71 -1.07
CA LEU A 139 1.34 -9.81 -0.01
C LEU A 139 0.13 -9.45 0.85
N GLY A 140 0.00 -10.11 1.99
CA GLY A 140 -0.96 -9.74 3.03
C GLY A 140 -0.40 -8.61 3.90
N SER A 141 -1.19 -7.55 4.09
CA SER A 141 -0.93 -6.47 5.02
C SER A 141 -2.02 -6.45 6.09
N LEU A 142 -1.59 -6.38 7.35
CA LEU A 142 -2.48 -6.26 8.51
C LEU A 142 -3.10 -4.86 8.67
N GLY A 143 -2.92 -3.96 7.69
CA GLY A 143 -3.38 -2.57 7.79
C GLY A 143 -2.53 -1.72 8.73
N PHE A 144 -1.47 -2.28 9.30
CA PHE A 144 -0.37 -1.52 9.88
C PHE A 144 0.54 -1.12 8.73
N ALA A 145 0.58 0.18 8.42
CA ALA A 145 1.57 0.72 7.52
C ALA A 145 2.96 0.22 7.93
N CYS A 146 3.75 -0.07 6.92
CA CYS A 146 4.95 -0.88 6.98
C CYS A 146 6.11 -0.15 7.69
N LEU A 147 6.51 -0.67 8.86
CA LEU A 147 7.90 -0.82 9.32
C LEU A 147 8.75 0.43 9.66
N THR A 148 8.22 1.29 10.53
CA THR A 148 9.04 2.00 11.52
C THR A 148 8.92 1.21 12.84
N PRO A 149 9.91 0.38 13.24
CA PRO A 149 9.90 -0.22 14.57
C PRO A 149 9.82 0.89 15.63
N GLY A 150 8.73 0.90 16.40
CA GLY A 150 8.40 2.05 17.26
C GLY A 150 7.84 3.19 16.44
N ASP A 151 6.60 3.06 15.98
CA ASP A 151 5.75 4.11 15.43
C ASP A 151 4.38 3.81 16.06
N THR A 152 4.11 4.51 17.15
CA THR A 152 3.04 4.15 18.09
C THR A 152 1.68 4.62 17.59
N ASP A 153 1.63 5.69 16.80
CA ASP A 153 0.39 6.29 16.30
C ASP A 153 0.09 5.97 14.82
N GLY A 154 1.03 5.35 14.11
CA GLY A 154 0.86 4.80 12.77
C GLY A 154 0.91 5.85 11.66
N ASP A 155 1.60 6.97 11.88
CA ASP A 155 1.67 8.09 10.94
C ASP A 155 2.80 7.96 9.89
N SER A 156 3.56 6.85 9.96
CA SER A 156 4.73 6.54 9.13
C SER A 156 6.03 7.28 9.51
N VAL A 157 6.07 7.91 10.69
CA VAL A 157 7.27 8.44 11.33
C VAL A 157 7.60 7.57 12.54
N SER A 158 8.87 7.17 12.68
CA SER A 158 9.26 6.41 13.87
C SER A 158 9.19 7.30 15.11
N ASP A 159 8.71 6.76 16.22
CA ASP A 159 8.68 7.34 17.55
C ASP A 159 9.96 8.13 17.86
N GLU A 160 11.16 7.64 17.54
CA GLU A 160 12.45 8.32 17.80
C GLU A 160 12.67 9.64 17.03
N LEU A 161 11.92 9.87 15.96
CA LEU A 161 11.98 11.04 15.10
C LEU A 161 10.66 11.83 15.09
N ASP A 162 9.68 11.37 15.86
CA ASP A 162 8.32 11.88 15.85
C ASP A 162 8.11 13.00 16.88
N ASN A 163 7.67 14.16 16.41
CA ASN A 163 7.33 15.29 17.26
C ASN A 163 5.96 15.17 17.94
N CYS A 164 5.19 14.11 17.66
CA CYS A 164 3.92 13.77 18.28
C CYS A 164 3.65 12.26 18.39
N THR A 165 4.51 11.52 19.12
CA THR A 165 4.49 10.03 19.30
C THR A 165 3.16 9.32 19.59
N LEU A 166 2.07 10.03 19.89
CA LEU A 166 0.73 9.46 20.14
C LEU A 166 -0.39 10.09 19.28
N ALA A 167 -0.07 11.01 18.37
CA ALA A 167 -1.03 11.79 17.62
C ALA A 167 -0.57 11.96 16.16
N ALA A 168 -1.13 11.11 15.29
CA ALA A 168 -0.66 10.97 13.92
C ALA A 168 -0.61 12.30 13.15
N ASN A 169 0.58 12.68 12.72
CA ASN A 169 0.84 13.91 11.98
C ASN A 169 1.94 13.69 10.93
N PRO A 170 1.66 13.01 9.81
CA PRO A 170 2.69 12.58 8.85
C PRO A 170 3.55 13.70 8.25
N GLN A 171 3.08 14.95 8.30
CA GLN A 171 3.79 16.14 7.83
C GLN A 171 4.78 16.69 8.86
N GLN A 172 4.70 16.24 10.12
CA GLN A 172 5.55 16.63 11.24
C GLN A 172 5.62 18.16 11.40
N THR A 173 4.51 18.85 11.14
CA THR A 173 4.42 20.31 11.27
C THR A 173 4.64 20.72 12.72
N ASP A 174 5.61 21.59 12.93
CA ASP A 174 5.99 22.22 14.19
C ASP A 174 6.26 23.70 13.86
N SER A 175 5.25 24.54 14.09
CA SER A 175 5.22 25.91 13.57
C SER A 175 6.03 26.89 14.40
N ASP A 176 6.09 26.68 15.71
CA ASP A 176 6.84 27.51 16.65
C ASP A 176 8.25 26.96 16.94
N GLN A 177 8.56 25.74 16.45
CA GLN A 177 9.86 25.08 16.48
C GLN A 177 10.34 24.76 17.89
N ASP A 178 9.41 24.42 18.79
CA ASP A 178 9.74 24.05 20.16
C ASP A 178 10.09 22.55 20.32
N GLY A 179 9.86 21.75 19.26
CA GLY A 179 10.09 20.31 19.22
C GLY A 179 8.85 19.47 19.50
N ILE A 180 7.68 20.06 19.70
CA ILE A 180 6.38 19.40 19.83
C ILE A 180 5.55 19.75 18.59
N GLY A 181 5.00 18.76 17.90
CA GLY A 181 4.24 19.02 16.68
C GLY A 181 2.90 19.69 16.97
N ASN A 182 2.40 20.49 16.01
CA ASN A 182 1.10 21.16 16.08
C ASN A 182 -0.04 20.20 16.52
N ALA A 183 -0.01 18.93 16.08
CA ALA A 183 -1.04 17.95 16.40
C ALA A 183 -1.14 17.60 17.89
N CYS A 184 -0.06 17.77 18.63
CA CYS A 184 0.05 17.46 20.05
C CYS A 184 0.49 18.66 20.90
N ASP A 185 0.56 19.86 20.33
CA ASP A 185 0.94 21.08 21.03
C ASP A 185 -0.18 22.13 21.01
N ALA A 186 -0.98 22.19 22.08
CA ALA A 186 -1.94 23.25 22.30
C ALA A 186 -1.45 24.37 23.25
N ASP A 187 -0.15 24.43 23.59
CA ASP A 187 0.46 25.49 24.42
C ASP A 187 0.96 26.67 23.56
N ILE A 188 0.01 27.26 22.83
CA ILE A 188 0.28 28.27 21.81
C ILE A 188 0.29 29.70 22.35
N ASN A 189 0.20 29.87 23.68
CA ASN A 189 0.31 31.19 24.26
C ASN A 189 1.77 31.73 24.14
N PRO A 190 1.99 33.06 24.16
CA PRO A 190 3.33 33.60 23.98
C PRO A 190 4.31 33.28 25.11
N GLN A 191 3.86 32.64 26.19
CA GLN A 191 4.72 32.18 27.28
C GLN A 191 5.25 30.76 27.02
N ASN A 192 4.52 29.93 26.26
CA ASN A 192 4.79 28.50 26.02
C ASN A 192 5.29 27.84 27.33
N ASP A 193 4.36 27.82 28.31
CA ASP A 193 4.65 27.59 29.74
C ASP A 193 4.44 26.14 30.20
N CYS A 194 4.35 25.23 29.24
CA CYS A 194 4.09 23.81 29.33
C CYS A 194 2.75 23.44 29.97
N LEU A 195 1.75 24.32 29.85
CA LEU A 195 0.42 24.12 30.43
C LEU A 195 -0.69 24.69 29.55
N VAL A 196 -1.43 23.80 28.88
CA VAL A 196 -2.60 24.18 28.08
C VAL A 196 -3.72 24.69 29.00
N ASN A 197 -4.11 25.95 28.86
CA ASN A 197 -5.12 26.60 29.69
C ASN A 197 -5.90 27.69 28.93
N PHE A 198 -6.55 28.59 29.68
CA PHE A 198 -7.36 29.66 29.09
C PHE A 198 -6.55 30.71 28.32
N ALA A 199 -5.24 30.83 28.60
CA ALA A 199 -4.33 31.67 27.83
C ALA A 199 -4.23 31.17 26.38
N ASP A 200 -4.07 29.86 26.18
CA ASP A 200 -3.97 29.23 24.86
C ASP A 200 -5.29 29.29 24.11
N LEU A 201 -6.40 29.00 24.82
CA LEU A 201 -7.73 29.15 24.25
C LEU A 201 -7.97 30.59 23.76
N SER A 202 -7.42 31.59 24.45
CA SER A 202 -7.55 32.99 24.01
C SER A 202 -6.80 33.26 22.69
N VAL A 203 -5.66 32.61 22.46
CA VAL A 203 -4.91 32.70 21.21
C VAL A 203 -5.65 31.98 20.09
N LEU A 204 -6.07 30.73 20.31
CA LEU A 204 -6.81 29.96 19.32
C LEU A 204 -8.12 30.67 18.91
N THR A 205 -8.89 31.19 19.88
CA THR A 205 -10.11 31.96 19.61
C THR A 205 -9.88 33.26 18.85
N SER A 206 -8.68 33.85 18.94
CA SER A 206 -8.34 35.04 18.14
C SER A 206 -8.09 34.71 16.65
N ALA A 207 -7.72 33.46 16.35
CA ALA A 207 -7.45 32.97 15.00
C ALA A 207 -8.62 32.20 14.37
N PHE A 208 -9.72 32.00 15.10
CA PHE A 208 -10.88 31.23 14.62
C PHE A 208 -11.43 31.71 13.27
N PHE A 209 -11.87 30.76 12.44
CA PHE A 209 -12.38 30.96 11.08
C PHE A 209 -11.42 31.68 10.14
N SER A 210 -10.11 31.45 10.32
CA SER A 210 -9.06 31.99 9.47
C SER A 210 -8.39 30.91 8.64
N VAL A 211 -7.71 31.35 7.57
CA VAL A 211 -6.92 30.54 6.64
C VAL A 211 -5.63 31.30 6.36
N PRO A 212 -4.56 30.70 5.78
CA PRO A 212 -3.23 31.33 5.62
C PRO A 212 -3.17 32.71 4.95
N THR A 213 -4.23 33.13 4.25
CA THR A 213 -4.31 34.46 3.63
C THR A 213 -4.90 35.56 4.53
N ALA A 214 -5.42 35.20 5.70
CA ALA A 214 -6.04 36.12 6.64
C ALA A 214 -5.01 36.72 7.62
N GLU A 215 -5.17 38.00 7.98
CA GLU A 215 -4.27 38.70 8.91
C GLU A 215 -4.24 38.06 10.32
N GLN A 216 -5.36 37.49 10.74
CA GLN A 216 -5.52 36.85 12.05
C GLN A 216 -5.15 35.37 12.06
N TRP A 217 -4.69 34.81 10.94
CA TRP A 217 -4.31 33.40 10.89
C TRP A 217 -3.05 33.16 11.70
N ASN A 218 -3.11 32.13 12.54
CA ASN A 218 -1.98 31.66 13.32
C ASN A 218 -1.68 30.22 12.92
N PRO A 219 -0.50 29.91 12.36
CA PRO A 219 -0.10 28.54 12.04
C PRO A 219 -0.10 27.64 13.27
N ASP A 220 0.24 28.16 14.45
CA ASP A 220 0.31 27.38 15.68
C ASP A 220 -1.09 26.91 16.11
N ALA A 221 -2.15 27.60 15.70
CA ALA A 221 -3.54 27.24 16.03
C ALA A 221 -4.18 26.26 15.02
N ASP A 222 -3.47 25.84 13.97
CA ASP A 222 -3.89 24.82 13.00
C ASP A 222 -3.31 23.46 13.41
N PHE A 223 -3.97 22.80 14.35
CA PHE A 223 -3.47 21.58 14.98
C PHE A 223 -3.66 20.36 14.09
N ASN A 224 -4.75 20.32 13.33
CA ASN A 224 -5.02 19.19 12.42
C ASN A 224 -4.36 19.36 11.04
N GLY A 225 -3.69 20.49 10.79
CA GLY A 225 -2.92 20.76 9.56
C GLY A 225 -3.79 20.93 8.32
N ASP A 226 -5.08 21.25 8.46
CA ASP A 226 -6.00 21.41 7.33
C ASP A 226 -5.98 22.82 6.72
N ASN A 227 -5.13 23.73 7.23
CA ASN A 227 -5.01 25.14 6.87
C ASN A 227 -6.25 25.99 7.22
N ILE A 228 -7.10 25.54 8.13
CA ILE A 228 -8.29 26.27 8.55
C ILE A 228 -8.44 26.18 10.08
N VAL A 229 -8.17 27.28 10.78
CA VAL A 229 -8.38 27.32 12.24
C VAL A 229 -9.89 27.35 12.53
N ASN A 230 -10.44 26.26 13.07
CA ASN A 230 -11.87 26.10 13.31
C ASN A 230 -12.21 25.20 14.52
N PHE A 231 -13.41 24.61 14.53
CA PHE A 231 -13.86 23.73 15.62
C PHE A 231 -13.07 22.42 15.69
N SER A 232 -12.45 21.98 14.60
CA SER A 232 -11.52 20.85 14.60
C SER A 232 -10.31 21.13 15.49
N ASP A 233 -9.70 22.31 15.39
CA ASP A 233 -8.57 22.69 16.25
C ASP A 233 -9.01 22.91 17.70
N LEU A 234 -10.19 23.49 17.91
CA LEU A 234 -10.74 23.60 19.26
C LEU A 234 -10.97 22.21 19.90
N SER A 235 -11.28 21.18 19.10
CA SER A 235 -11.42 19.82 19.62
C SER A 235 -10.10 19.27 20.15
N VAL A 236 -8.99 19.51 19.44
CA VAL A 236 -7.64 19.13 19.87
C VAL A 236 -7.25 19.87 21.16
N LEU A 237 -7.41 21.20 21.21
CA LEU A 237 -7.14 21.97 22.44
C LEU A 237 -8.00 21.51 23.61
N SER A 238 -9.27 21.19 23.37
CA SER A 238 -10.16 20.70 24.42
C SER A 238 -9.72 19.36 25.00
N GLU A 239 -9.06 18.51 24.22
CA GLU A 239 -8.54 17.22 24.68
C GLU A 239 -7.27 17.39 25.52
N GLN A 240 -6.48 18.43 25.23
CA GLN A 240 -5.24 18.75 25.94
C GLN A 240 -5.42 19.73 27.12
N PHE A 241 -6.64 20.24 27.35
CA PHE A 241 -6.89 21.27 28.35
C PHE A 241 -6.48 20.82 29.77
N PHE A 242 -5.65 21.64 30.43
CA PHE A 242 -4.97 21.37 31.71
C PHE A 242 -3.92 20.25 31.69
N LEU A 243 -3.47 19.83 30.51
CA LEU A 243 -2.35 18.92 30.33
C LEU A 243 -1.12 19.70 29.85
N SER A 244 0.05 19.06 29.92
CA SER A 244 1.24 19.52 29.22
C SER A 244 1.19 19.05 27.76
N PRO A 245 1.73 19.82 26.80
CA PRO A 245 1.78 19.43 25.40
C PRO A 245 2.67 18.20 25.17
N GLY A 246 2.50 17.56 24.01
CA GLY A 246 3.14 16.31 23.61
C GLY A 246 2.29 15.06 23.91
N PRO A 247 2.92 13.87 24.05
CA PRO A 247 4.36 13.63 24.08
C PRO A 247 5.04 13.67 22.70
N SER A 248 6.24 14.28 22.66
CA SER A 248 7.20 14.28 21.55
C SER A 248 8.43 13.46 21.94
N SER A 249 9.15 12.85 21.00
CA SER A 249 10.48 12.27 21.29
C SER A 249 11.64 13.24 21.05
N LEU A 250 11.36 14.35 20.37
CA LEU A 250 12.35 15.35 20.05
C LEU A 250 12.65 16.24 21.27
N PRO A 251 13.87 16.78 21.39
CA PRO A 251 14.21 17.69 22.49
C PRO A 251 13.30 18.92 22.50
N ASN A 252 12.47 19.05 23.53
CA ASN A 252 11.58 20.20 23.72
C ASN A 252 11.75 20.90 25.07
N ASN A 253 11.12 22.06 25.20
CA ASN A 253 11.05 22.89 26.41
C ASN A 253 10.34 22.17 27.58
N CYS A 254 9.30 21.37 27.31
CA CYS A 254 8.45 20.77 28.34
C CYS A 254 8.97 19.46 28.94
N GLN A 255 9.89 18.77 28.28
CA GLN A 255 10.55 17.57 28.80
C GLN A 255 11.69 17.85 29.80
N ARG A 256 12.19 19.09 29.88
CA ARG A 256 13.28 19.45 30.82
C ARG A 256 12.81 19.83 32.22
N ALA A 257 11.50 19.93 32.45
CA ALA A 257 10.93 20.38 33.72
C ALA A 257 10.85 19.28 34.80
N GLY A 258 11.27 18.04 34.51
CA GLY A 258 11.20 16.89 35.41
C GLY A 258 12.55 16.27 35.79
N HIS A 259 13.37 16.96 36.59
CA HIS A 259 14.44 16.36 37.40
C HIS A 259 14.46 16.93 38.82
#